data_AF-A0A1G7BW55-F1
#
_entry.id   AF-A0A1G7BW55-F1
#
_cell.length_a   1.000
_cell.length_b   1.000
_cell.length_c   1.000
_cell.angle_alpha   90.00
_cell.angle_beta   90.00
_cell.angle_gamma   90.00
#
_symmetry.space_group_name_H-M   'P 1'
#
loop_
_entity.id
_entity.type
_entity.pdbx_description
1 polymer ?
#
loop_
_entity_poly.entity_id
_entity_poly.type
_entity_poly.pdbx_seq_one_letter_code
_entity_poly.pdbx_strand_id
1 'polypeptide(L)'
;MKPFIYPAIAFLTNFILFEGFPMAGGGASLGTLLTIPVIAIVSLLLTGIHYLLQRKKVKTKYFQMGGIAAMVLLSYALFITDEGNTPIDIIGRMFKTGYNYKKIELSDYFLEHSPPYLEKILAAKKKFKTQLPDTAYTINVTNPISFTTTESIGIYYRNGIPLSIDEHVKIQQLNNNAIRLTRIDKQDSLTFILTPLETEINSSIVSVFPEEHVKDEDEKKLRLADISLINKNNTLDRQYFAYSIFYWLL
;
A
#
# COMPACT_ATOMS: atom_id res chain seq x y z
N MET A 1 -32.90 4.18 26.92
CA MET A 1 -31.85 4.00 25.89
C MET A 1 -32.54 3.92 24.53
N LYS A 2 -31.93 4.41 23.44
CA LYS A 2 -32.60 4.63 22.14
C LYS A 2 -32.35 3.44 21.18
N PRO A 3 -33.40 2.81 20.62
CA PRO A 3 -33.28 1.71 19.65
C PRO A 3 -32.47 2.07 18.40
N PHE A 4 -32.49 3.34 17.97
CA PHE A 4 -31.74 3.84 16.81
C PHE A 4 -30.21 3.88 17.00
N ILE A 5 -29.68 3.33 18.09
CA ILE A 5 -28.24 3.18 18.29
C ILE A 5 -27.62 2.22 17.29
N TYR A 6 -28.31 1.15 16.86
CA TYR A 6 -27.72 0.16 15.95
C TYR A 6 -27.44 0.71 14.56
N PRO A 7 -28.38 1.42 13.89
CA PRO A 7 -28.10 2.04 12.60
C PRO A 7 -27.01 3.12 12.71
N ALA A 8 -26.95 3.87 13.81
CA ALA A 8 -25.90 4.85 14.02
C ALA A 8 -24.51 4.21 14.15
N ILE A 9 -24.39 3.12 14.93
CA ILE A 9 -23.13 2.36 15.06
C ILE A 9 -22.78 1.65 13.76
N ALA A 10 -23.77 1.11 13.04
CA ALA A 10 -23.58 0.50 11.74
C ALA A 10 -22.98 1.52 10.77
N PHE A 11 -23.63 2.68 10.63
CA PHE A 11 -23.14 3.77 9.78
C PHE A 11 -21.72 4.20 10.16
N LEU A 12 -21.46 4.47 11.45
CA LEU A 12 -20.15 4.92 11.90
C LEU A 12 -19.04 3.89 11.66
N THR A 13 -19.29 2.62 12.02
CA THR A 13 -18.30 1.55 11.83
C THR A 13 -18.00 1.32 10.36
N ASN A 14 -19.02 1.35 9.50
CA ASN A 14 -18.81 1.17 8.07
C ASN A 14 -18.08 2.37 7.49
N PHE A 15 -18.46 3.60 7.83
CA PHE A 15 -17.71 4.78 7.43
C PHE A 15 -16.22 4.66 7.80
N ILE A 16 -15.92 4.22 9.02
CA ILE A 16 -14.54 3.98 9.49
C ILE A 16 -13.82 2.90 8.66
N LEU A 17 -14.49 1.81 8.30
CA LEU A 17 -13.86 0.73 7.54
C LEU A 17 -13.62 1.13 6.07
N PHE A 18 -14.66 1.62 5.40
CA PHE A 18 -14.66 1.89 3.96
C PHE A 18 -13.84 3.13 3.57
N GLU A 19 -13.86 4.18 4.39
CA GLU A 19 -13.03 5.38 4.15
C GLU A 19 -11.63 5.25 4.78
N GLY A 20 -11.46 4.27 5.67
CA GLY A 20 -10.23 4.13 6.47
C GLY A 20 -9.23 3.18 5.87
N PHE A 21 -9.69 2.16 5.15
CA PHE A 21 -8.84 1.06 4.72
C PHE A 21 -9.13 0.66 3.27
N PRO A 22 -8.10 0.24 2.52
CA PRO A 22 -8.29 -0.32 1.18
C PRO A 22 -9.07 -1.63 1.25
N MET A 23 -10.06 -1.74 0.37
CA MET A 23 -10.87 -2.94 0.21
C MET A 23 -10.38 -3.77 -0.99
N ALA A 24 -10.47 -5.09 -0.89
CA ALA A 24 -10.10 -5.98 -1.99
C ALA A 24 -10.95 -5.69 -3.25
N GLY A 25 -10.29 -5.65 -4.41
CA GLY A 25 -10.95 -5.40 -5.70
C GLY A 25 -11.44 -3.96 -5.91
N GLY A 26 -11.01 -3.01 -5.09
CA GLY A 26 -11.18 -1.57 -5.32
C GLY A 26 -12.64 -1.11 -5.35
N GLY A 27 -13.34 -1.12 -4.21
CA GLY A 27 -14.62 -0.42 -3.95
C GLY A 27 -15.85 -0.78 -4.81
N ALA A 28 -15.67 -1.40 -5.99
CA ALA A 28 -16.69 -1.71 -6.97
C ALA A 28 -16.97 -3.22 -7.07
N SER A 29 -16.37 -4.03 -6.20
CA SER A 29 -16.62 -5.47 -6.18
C SER A 29 -18.07 -5.75 -5.77
N LEU A 30 -18.68 -6.78 -6.37
CA LEU A 30 -20.06 -7.22 -6.05
C LEU A 30 -20.26 -7.47 -4.55
N GLY A 31 -19.20 -7.93 -3.87
CA GLY A 31 -19.17 -8.11 -2.43
C GLY A 31 -19.32 -6.80 -1.64
N THR A 32 -18.70 -5.72 -2.13
CA THR A 32 -18.84 -4.34 -1.59
C THR A 32 -20.26 -3.81 -1.74
N LEU A 33 -20.87 -4.08 -2.90
CA LEU A 33 -22.22 -3.61 -3.22
C LEU A 33 -23.30 -4.26 -2.34
N LEU A 34 -23.06 -5.50 -1.91
CA LEU A 34 -23.98 -6.25 -1.04
C LEU A 34 -23.73 -6.03 0.46
N THR A 35 -22.54 -5.56 0.85
CA THR A 35 -22.17 -5.39 2.26
C THR A 35 -23.07 -4.38 2.97
N ILE A 36 -23.20 -3.19 2.37
CA ILE A 36 -23.90 -2.05 2.96
C ILE A 36 -25.40 -2.37 3.14
N PRO A 37 -26.13 -2.91 2.13
CA PRO A 37 -27.51 -3.32 2.29
C PRO A 37 -27.73 -4.36 3.38
N VAL A 38 -26.88 -5.39 3.47
CA VAL A 38 -27.01 -6.46 4.47
C VAL A 38 -26.88 -5.88 5.88
N ILE A 39 -25.86 -5.05 6.10
CA ILE A 39 -25.64 -4.39 7.40
C ILE A 39 -26.81 -3.47 7.75
N ALA A 40 -27.33 -2.71 6.78
CA ALA A 40 -28.49 -1.84 6.99
C ALA A 40 -29.72 -2.65 7.43
N ILE A 41 -30.04 -3.75 6.73
CA ILE A 41 -31.17 -4.63 7.05
C ILE A 41 -31.02 -5.21 8.47
N VAL A 42 -29.84 -5.75 8.81
CA VAL A 42 -29.60 -6.32 10.15
C VAL A 42 -29.72 -5.25 11.24
N SER A 43 -29.22 -4.04 11.00
CA SER A 43 -29.33 -2.93 11.96
C SER A 43 -30.78 -2.51 12.23
N LEU A 44 -31.63 -2.53 11.20
CA LEU A 44 -33.06 -2.23 11.30
C LEU A 44 -33.81 -3.36 12.02
N LEU A 45 -33.45 -4.63 11.77
CA LEU A 45 -34.02 -5.77 12.49
C LEU A 45 -33.71 -5.69 13.99
N LEU A 46 -32.46 -5.39 14.38
CA LEU A 46 -32.10 -5.19 15.78
C LEU A 46 -32.87 -4.03 16.40
N THR A 47 -33.05 -2.93 15.66
CA THR A 47 -33.86 -1.79 16.09
C THR A 47 -35.32 -2.19 16.36
N GLY A 48 -35.93 -2.96 15.45
CA GLY A 48 -37.29 -3.47 15.59
C GLY A 48 -37.46 -4.39 16.81
N ILE A 49 -36.53 -5.34 16.99
CA ILE A 49 -36.53 -6.24 18.15
C ILE A 49 -36.37 -5.44 19.46
N HIS A 50 -35.43 -4.48 19.50
CA HIS A 50 -35.25 -3.60 20.67
C HIS A 50 -36.53 -2.83 20.98
N TYR A 51 -37.15 -2.23 19.98
CA TYR A 51 -38.39 -1.48 20.14
C TYR A 51 -39.52 -2.34 20.72
N LEU A 52 -39.69 -3.58 20.22
CA LEU A 52 -40.67 -4.53 20.75
C LEU A 52 -40.38 -4.92 22.20
N LEU A 53 -39.13 -5.20 22.55
CA LEU A 53 -38.71 -5.51 23.93
C LEU A 53 -38.95 -4.33 24.88
N GLN A 54 -38.67 -3.11 24.42
CA GLN A 54 -38.92 -1.89 25.19
C GLN A 54 -40.42 -1.66 25.41
N ARG A 55 -41.26 -1.88 24.38
CA ARG A 55 -42.73 -1.82 24.51
C ARG A 55 -43.25 -2.83 25.53
N LYS A 56 -42.63 -4.01 25.64
CA LYS A 56 -42.90 -5.03 26.65
C LYS A 56 -42.28 -4.75 28.02
N LYS A 57 -41.67 -3.58 28.24
CA LYS A 57 -40.99 -3.17 29.48
C LYS A 57 -39.86 -4.12 29.93
N VAL A 58 -39.25 -4.86 29.01
CA VAL A 58 -38.09 -5.72 29.29
C VAL A 58 -36.82 -4.86 29.44
N LYS A 59 -35.93 -5.21 30.37
CA LYS A 59 -34.61 -4.56 30.50
C LYS A 59 -33.73 -4.91 29.29
N THR A 60 -33.32 -3.92 28.50
CA THR A 60 -32.62 -4.13 27.22
C THR A 60 -31.13 -3.82 27.24
N LYS A 61 -30.53 -3.56 28.40
CA LYS A 61 -29.10 -3.17 28.53
C LYS A 61 -28.15 -4.18 27.85
N TYR A 62 -28.29 -5.47 28.17
CA TYR A 62 -27.43 -6.53 27.62
C TYR A 62 -27.74 -6.81 26.14
N PHE A 63 -29.01 -6.74 25.75
CA PHE A 63 -29.40 -6.83 24.35
C PHE A 63 -28.78 -5.71 23.50
N GLN A 64 -28.69 -4.50 24.04
CA GLN A 64 -28.05 -3.38 23.36
C GLN A 64 -26.55 -3.60 23.19
N MET A 65 -25.83 -3.99 24.25
CA MET A 65 -24.40 -4.27 24.15
C MET A 65 -24.12 -5.41 23.18
N GLY A 66 -24.88 -6.49 23.26
CA GLY A 66 -24.77 -7.64 22.34
C GLY A 66 -25.06 -7.24 20.89
N GLY A 67 -26.09 -6.44 20.65
CA GLY A 67 -26.42 -5.96 19.30
C GLY A 67 -25.37 -4.99 18.73
N ILE A 68 -24.80 -4.11 19.56
CA ILE A 68 -23.67 -3.24 19.14
C ILE A 68 -22.46 -4.10 18.76
N ALA A 69 -22.07 -5.05 19.61
CA ALA A 69 -20.95 -5.95 19.33
C ALA A 69 -21.19 -6.77 18.06
N ALA A 70 -22.39 -7.31 17.89
CA ALA A 70 -22.78 -8.04 16.68
C ALA A 70 -22.68 -7.16 15.42
N MET A 71 -23.11 -5.89 15.48
CA MET A 71 -22.99 -4.98 14.34
C MET A 71 -21.54 -4.67 13.98
N VAL A 72 -20.67 -4.47 14.97
CA VAL A 72 -19.24 -4.23 14.73
C VAL A 72 -18.60 -5.46 14.11
N LEU A 73 -18.83 -6.64 14.69
CA LEU A 73 -18.29 -7.90 14.18
C LEU A 73 -18.81 -8.22 12.78
N LEU A 74 -20.10 -8.00 12.51
CA LEU A 74 -20.69 -8.21 11.19
C LEU A 74 -20.09 -7.24 10.16
N SER A 75 -19.92 -5.96 10.52
CA SER A 75 -19.32 -4.98 9.62
C SER A 75 -17.88 -5.33 9.27
N TYR A 76 -17.10 -5.79 10.27
CA TYR A 76 -15.73 -6.24 10.05
C TYR A 76 -15.68 -7.53 9.22
N ALA A 77 -16.53 -8.52 9.51
CA ALA A 77 -16.54 -9.81 8.81
C ALA A 77 -16.96 -9.68 7.33
N LEU A 78 -17.83 -8.72 7.03
CA LEU A 78 -18.26 -8.45 5.66
C LEU A 78 -17.32 -7.49 4.92
N PHE A 79 -16.34 -6.89 5.59
CA PHE A 79 -15.31 -6.06 4.96
C PHE A 79 -14.26 -6.94 4.28
N ILE A 80 -14.38 -7.13 2.97
CA ILE A 80 -13.54 -8.01 2.16
C ILE A 80 -12.15 -7.38 1.97
N THR A 81 -11.12 -8.08 2.41
CA THR A 81 -9.72 -7.68 2.25
C THR A 81 -8.88 -8.79 1.64
N ASP A 82 -7.79 -8.42 0.98
CA ASP A 82 -6.78 -9.37 0.55
C ASP A 82 -6.03 -9.95 1.76
N GLU A 83 -5.43 -11.13 1.59
CA GLU A 83 -4.67 -11.78 2.65
C GLU A 83 -3.54 -10.87 3.15
N GLY A 84 -3.42 -10.74 4.48
CA GLY A 84 -2.45 -9.85 5.10
C GLY A 84 -2.74 -8.36 4.95
N ASN A 85 -3.93 -7.97 4.45
CA ASN A 85 -4.33 -6.57 4.30
C ASN A 85 -5.64 -6.24 5.04
N THR A 86 -5.92 -6.97 6.13
CA THR A 86 -7.06 -6.63 6.99
C THR A 86 -6.80 -5.30 7.73
N PRO A 87 -7.83 -4.58 8.20
CA PRO A 87 -7.63 -3.35 8.97
C PRO A 87 -6.73 -3.56 10.20
N ILE A 88 -6.82 -4.73 10.86
CA ILE A 88 -5.98 -5.08 12.01
C ILE A 88 -4.51 -5.24 11.58
N ASP A 89 -4.26 -5.91 10.45
CA ASP A 89 -2.89 -6.08 9.93
C ASP A 89 -2.26 -4.73 9.58
N ILE A 90 -3.03 -3.86 8.91
CA ILE A 90 -2.62 -2.50 8.56
C ILE A 90 -2.29 -1.70 9.83
N ILE A 91 -3.18 -1.68 10.81
CA ILE A 91 -2.94 -1.00 12.10
C ILE A 91 -1.69 -1.56 12.79
N GLY A 92 -1.52 -2.89 12.81
CA GLY A 92 -0.34 -3.54 13.37
C GLY A 92 0.97 -3.10 12.70
N ARG A 93 0.98 -3.02 11.36
CA ARG A 93 2.12 -2.49 10.60
C ARG A 93 2.35 -1.01 10.84
N MET A 94 1.29 -0.20 10.93
CA MET A 94 1.38 1.22 11.28
C MET A 94 2.07 1.41 12.64
N PHE A 95 1.64 0.67 13.67
CA PHE A 95 2.27 0.70 14.99
C PHE A 95 3.75 0.30 14.93
N LYS A 96 4.07 -0.80 14.25
CA LYS A 96 5.44 -1.28 14.10
C LYS A 96 6.33 -0.26 13.39
N THR A 97 5.81 0.37 12.35
CA THR A 97 6.51 1.41 11.59
C THR A 97 6.70 2.67 12.41
N GLY A 98 5.66 3.13 13.12
CA GLY A 98 5.74 4.29 14.01
C GLY A 98 6.76 4.09 15.14
N TYR A 99 6.78 2.90 15.77
CA TYR A 99 7.79 2.57 16.78
C TYR A 99 9.22 2.62 16.25
N ASN A 100 9.40 2.27 14.97
CA ASN A 100 10.71 2.27 14.30
C ASN A 100 10.95 3.51 13.44
N TYR A 101 10.20 4.61 13.63
CA TYR A 101 10.27 5.80 12.77
C TYR A 101 11.69 6.39 12.63
N LYS A 102 12.50 6.31 13.70
CA LYS A 102 13.90 6.76 13.67
C LYS A 102 14.76 5.96 12.69
N LYS A 103 14.46 4.68 12.48
CA LYS A 103 15.17 3.77 11.57
C LYS A 103 14.68 3.85 10.12
N ILE A 104 13.64 4.65 9.85
CA ILE A 104 13.16 4.87 8.49
C ILE A 104 14.21 5.64 7.69
N GLU A 105 14.56 5.11 6.53
CA GLU A 105 15.56 5.65 5.62
C GLU A 105 14.90 6.30 4.40
N LEU A 106 15.67 7.10 3.66
CA LEU A 106 15.17 7.72 2.43
C LEU A 106 14.80 6.65 1.39
N SER A 107 15.54 5.54 1.38
CA SER A 107 15.32 4.37 0.53
C SER A 107 13.96 3.72 0.73
N ASP A 108 13.41 3.75 1.96
CA ASP A 108 12.08 3.20 2.28
C ASP A 108 10.94 3.87 1.47
N TYR A 109 11.14 5.10 0.98
CA TYR A 109 10.16 5.78 0.11
C TYR A 109 10.04 5.13 -1.27
N PHE A 110 11.08 4.43 -1.72
CA PHE A 110 11.19 3.86 -3.06
C PHE A 110 10.89 2.36 -3.07
N LEU A 111 10.40 1.82 -1.96
CA LEU A 111 9.94 0.44 -1.90
C LEU A 111 8.78 0.21 -2.88
N GLU A 112 8.59 -1.06 -3.25
CA GLU A 112 7.44 -1.49 -4.02
C GLU A 112 6.13 -1.03 -3.34
N HIS A 113 5.20 -0.49 -4.12
CA HIS A 113 3.89 -0.02 -3.64
C HIS A 113 2.94 -1.19 -3.36
N SER A 114 3.42 -2.16 -2.59
CA SER A 114 2.68 -3.34 -2.17
C SER A 114 2.26 -3.21 -0.69
N PRO A 115 1.14 -3.85 -0.29
CA PRO A 115 0.60 -3.80 1.07
C PRO A 115 1.61 -3.87 2.24
N PRO A 116 2.65 -4.72 2.21
CA PRO A 116 3.59 -4.81 3.34
C PRO A 116 4.49 -3.58 3.55
N TYR A 117 4.62 -2.69 2.56
CA TYR A 117 5.57 -1.57 2.60
C TYR A 117 4.89 -0.19 2.67
N LEU A 118 3.57 -0.14 2.48
CA LEU A 118 2.80 1.10 2.38
C LEU A 118 3.01 2.04 3.58
N GLU A 119 3.04 1.50 4.81
CA GLU A 119 3.23 2.29 6.01
C GLU A 119 4.66 2.86 6.10
N LYS A 120 5.66 2.10 5.64
CA LYS A 120 7.07 2.55 5.61
C LYS A 120 7.27 3.65 4.57
N ILE A 121 6.71 3.48 3.37
CA ILE A 121 6.75 4.50 2.30
C ILE A 121 6.15 5.80 2.83
N LEU A 122 4.99 5.71 3.49
CA LEU A 122 4.31 6.88 4.06
C LEU A 122 5.12 7.55 5.18
N ALA A 123 5.77 6.76 6.03
CA ALA A 123 6.67 7.27 7.06
C ALA A 123 7.90 7.96 6.46
N ALA A 124 8.52 7.37 5.45
CA ALA A 124 9.65 7.96 4.73
C ALA A 124 9.25 9.27 4.05
N LYS A 125 8.06 9.31 3.43
CA LYS A 125 7.46 10.53 2.88
C LYS A 125 7.40 11.65 3.91
N LYS A 126 6.91 11.36 5.13
CA LYS A 126 6.81 12.37 6.19
C LYS A 126 8.20 12.87 6.61
N LYS A 127 9.10 11.94 6.91
CA LYS A 127 10.43 12.23 7.45
C LYS A 127 11.30 13.03 6.49
N PHE A 128 11.27 12.68 5.22
CA PHE A 128 12.15 13.24 4.18
C PHE A 128 11.42 14.17 3.22
N LYS A 129 10.25 14.71 3.59
CA LYS A 129 9.39 15.53 2.72
C LYS A 129 10.12 16.63 1.93
N THR A 130 11.12 17.27 2.53
CA THR A 130 11.91 18.35 1.92
C THR A 130 13.02 17.86 0.99
N GLN A 131 13.46 16.62 1.16
CA GLN A 131 14.49 15.97 0.34
C GLN A 131 13.88 15.24 -0.86
N LEU A 132 12.59 14.89 -0.76
CA LEU A 132 11.86 14.15 -1.78
C LEU A 132 11.51 15.04 -3.00
N PRO A 133 11.85 14.59 -4.21
CA PRO A 133 11.49 15.27 -5.45
C PRO A 133 10.01 15.08 -5.77
N ASP A 134 9.47 15.93 -6.66
CA ASP A 134 8.07 15.86 -7.05
C ASP A 134 7.76 14.61 -7.90
N THR A 135 8.74 14.19 -8.71
CA THR A 135 8.69 12.97 -9.52
C THR A 135 9.91 12.09 -9.26
N ALA A 136 9.65 10.83 -8.95
CA ALA A 136 10.63 9.79 -8.72
C ALA A 136 10.22 8.52 -9.49
N TYR A 137 11.15 7.60 -9.66
CA TYR A 137 10.92 6.30 -10.29
C TYR A 137 11.47 5.22 -9.36
N THR A 138 10.76 4.10 -9.27
CA THR A 138 11.28 2.87 -8.69
C THR A 138 11.41 1.83 -9.79
N ILE A 139 12.57 1.18 -9.85
CA ILE A 139 12.81 0.02 -10.68
C ILE A 139 12.72 -1.22 -9.80
N ASN A 140 11.70 -2.04 -10.00
CA ASN A 140 11.56 -3.32 -9.33
C ASN A 140 12.17 -4.42 -10.20
N VAL A 141 13.14 -5.13 -9.66
CA VAL A 141 13.81 -6.25 -10.34
C VAL A 141 13.21 -7.55 -9.83
N THR A 142 12.57 -8.29 -10.74
CA THR A 142 11.77 -9.47 -10.41
C THR A 142 12.44 -10.73 -10.98
N ASN A 143 12.41 -11.80 -10.20
CA ASN A 143 12.78 -13.13 -10.71
C ASN A 143 11.63 -13.63 -11.62
N PRO A 144 11.90 -13.99 -12.89
CA PRO A 144 10.85 -14.40 -13.83
C PRO A 144 10.19 -15.74 -13.46
N ILE A 145 10.84 -16.57 -12.64
CA ILE A 145 10.31 -17.88 -12.24
C ILE A 145 9.35 -17.73 -11.06
N SER A 146 9.73 -16.95 -10.04
CA SER A 146 8.94 -16.80 -8.81
C SER A 146 8.03 -15.56 -8.81
N PHE A 147 8.21 -14.64 -9.76
CA PHE A 147 7.55 -13.33 -9.81
C PHE A 147 7.71 -12.49 -8.53
N THR A 148 8.68 -12.83 -7.69
CA THR A 148 8.99 -12.08 -6.46
C THR A 148 9.98 -10.96 -6.78
N THR A 149 9.68 -9.73 -6.34
CA THR A 149 10.61 -8.60 -6.38
C THR A 149 11.82 -8.93 -5.53
N THR A 150 12.98 -8.99 -6.16
CA THR A 150 14.26 -9.25 -5.51
C THR A 150 14.94 -7.98 -5.02
N GLU A 151 14.65 -6.85 -5.66
CA GLU A 151 15.30 -5.56 -5.41
C GLU A 151 14.46 -4.41 -5.94
N SER A 152 14.51 -3.26 -5.26
CA SER A 152 13.86 -2.02 -5.68
C SER A 152 14.90 -0.89 -5.70
N ILE A 153 15.14 -0.30 -6.87
CA ILE A 153 16.09 0.80 -7.07
C ILE A 153 15.34 2.11 -7.23
N GLY A 154 15.61 3.07 -6.35
CA GLY A 154 15.01 4.41 -6.43
C GLY A 154 15.84 5.37 -7.25
N ILE A 155 15.17 6.12 -8.14
CA ILE A 155 15.78 7.11 -9.03
C ILE A 155 14.96 8.37 -8.98
N TYR A 156 15.64 9.50 -9.00
CA TYR A 156 14.97 10.78 -9.02
C TYR A 156 15.74 11.85 -9.76
N TYR A 157 15.06 12.93 -10.14
CA TYR A 157 15.67 14.06 -10.83
C TYR A 157 15.77 15.26 -9.90
N ARG A 158 16.96 15.86 -9.82
CA ARG A 158 17.19 17.15 -9.15
C ARG A 158 17.79 18.12 -10.15
N ASN A 159 17.08 19.20 -10.46
CA ASN A 159 17.48 20.19 -11.46
C ASN A 159 17.79 19.55 -12.84
N GLY A 160 17.00 18.56 -13.25
CA GLY A 160 17.20 17.82 -14.51
C GLY A 160 18.33 16.77 -14.48
N ILE A 161 19.06 16.65 -13.37
CA ILE A 161 20.11 15.65 -13.20
C ILE A 161 19.52 14.40 -12.53
N PRO A 162 19.60 13.21 -13.16
CA PRO A 162 19.18 11.97 -12.53
C PRO A 162 20.15 11.56 -11.42
N LEU A 163 19.61 11.14 -10.30
CA LEU A 163 20.33 10.67 -9.11
C LEU A 163 19.68 9.36 -8.63
N SER A 164 20.48 8.46 -8.07
CA SER A 164 19.97 7.28 -7.38
C SER A 164 20.06 7.48 -5.87
N ILE A 165 19.16 6.82 -5.14
CA ILE A 165 19.30 6.65 -3.69
C ILE A 165 20.32 5.58 -3.31
N ASP A 166 20.71 4.72 -4.25
CA ASP A 166 21.71 3.68 -4.05
C ASP A 166 23.06 4.15 -4.62
N GLU A 167 24.07 4.20 -3.77
CA GLU A 167 25.42 4.63 -4.11
C GLU A 167 26.11 3.67 -5.10
N HIS A 168 25.64 2.42 -5.19
CA HIS A 168 26.16 1.41 -6.10
C HIS A 168 25.56 1.49 -7.51
N VAL A 169 24.62 2.41 -7.74
CA VAL A 169 23.99 2.65 -9.03
C VAL A 169 24.67 3.83 -9.73
N LYS A 170 25.42 3.52 -10.79
CA LYS A 170 26.00 4.53 -11.69
C LYS A 170 24.96 4.98 -12.71
N ILE A 171 24.83 6.28 -12.89
CA ILE A 171 23.93 6.87 -13.91
C ILE A 171 24.77 7.53 -14.99
N GLN A 172 24.51 7.19 -16.25
CA GLN A 172 25.17 7.76 -17.42
C GLN A 172 24.12 8.31 -18.39
N GLN A 173 24.20 9.59 -18.73
CA GLN A 173 23.38 10.17 -19.78
C GLN A 173 23.81 9.59 -21.14
N LEU A 174 22.87 8.97 -21.88
CA LEU A 174 23.14 8.46 -23.22
C LEU A 174 22.82 9.52 -24.29
N ASN A 175 21.69 10.20 -24.14
CA ASN A 175 21.26 11.32 -24.97
C ASN A 175 20.28 12.19 -24.16
N ASN A 176 19.71 13.25 -24.76
CA ASN A 176 18.81 14.18 -24.05
C ASN A 176 17.61 13.52 -23.36
N ASN A 177 17.18 12.34 -23.82
CA ASN A 177 15.95 11.69 -23.39
C ASN A 177 16.17 10.28 -22.82
N ALA A 178 17.42 9.82 -22.71
CA ALA A 178 17.73 8.46 -22.29
C ALA A 178 18.91 8.43 -21.31
N ILE A 179 18.73 7.70 -20.23
CA ILE A 179 19.74 7.49 -19.19
C ILE A 179 20.01 5.99 -19.05
N ARG A 180 21.29 5.64 -18.94
CA ARG A 180 21.73 4.30 -18.58
C ARG A 180 21.98 4.26 -17.08
N LEU A 181 21.47 3.22 -16.43
CA LEU A 181 21.72 2.94 -15.04
C LEU A 181 22.47 1.63 -14.96
N THR A 182 23.55 1.59 -14.21
CA THR A 182 24.33 0.38 -14.01
C THR A 182 24.49 0.18 -12.51
N ARG A 183 23.78 -0.81 -11.96
CA ARG A 183 23.95 -1.27 -10.59
C ARG A 183 25.07 -2.30 -10.56
N ILE A 184 26.07 -2.10 -9.71
CA ILE A 184 27.20 -3.01 -9.53
C ILE A 184 27.09 -3.57 -8.11
N ASP A 185 26.73 -4.84 -7.95
CA ASP A 185 26.78 -5.53 -6.65
C ASP A 185 27.64 -6.78 -6.76
N LYS A 186 28.82 -6.73 -6.12
CA LYS A 186 29.82 -7.80 -6.06
C LYS A 186 30.17 -8.39 -7.43
N GLN A 187 29.45 -9.43 -7.87
CA GLN A 187 29.70 -10.20 -9.11
C GLN A 187 28.64 -9.98 -10.20
N ASP A 188 27.55 -9.25 -9.90
CA ASP A 188 26.43 -9.01 -10.83
C ASP A 188 26.37 -7.54 -11.22
N SER A 189 26.38 -7.28 -12.54
CA SER A 189 26.03 -5.98 -13.10
C SER A 189 24.64 -6.02 -13.72
N LEU A 190 23.79 -5.07 -13.33
CA LEU A 190 22.46 -4.87 -13.91
C LEU A 190 22.45 -3.52 -14.62
N THR A 191 22.22 -3.54 -15.93
CA THR A 191 22.16 -2.32 -16.74
C THR A 191 20.75 -2.09 -17.27
N PHE A 192 20.20 -0.91 -16.99
CA PHE A 192 18.88 -0.46 -17.44
C PHE A 192 19.06 0.75 -18.35
N ILE A 193 18.19 0.89 -19.35
CA ILE A 193 18.08 2.14 -20.12
C ILE A 193 16.69 2.69 -19.83
N LEU A 194 16.61 3.87 -19.23
CA LEU A 194 15.35 4.59 -19.04
C LEU A 194 15.22 5.66 -20.10
N THR A 195 14.04 5.71 -20.72
CA THR A 195 13.63 6.80 -21.61
C THR A 195 12.46 7.56 -20.96
N PRO A 196 12.73 8.52 -20.04
CA PRO A 196 11.71 9.21 -19.21
C PRO A 196 10.56 9.91 -19.94
N LEU A 197 10.60 10.04 -21.28
CA LEU A 197 9.57 10.74 -22.07
C LEU A 197 8.46 9.85 -22.63
N GLU A 198 8.58 8.53 -22.56
CA GLU A 198 7.51 7.62 -22.97
C GLU A 198 6.74 7.14 -21.73
N THR A 199 5.59 7.77 -21.51
CA THR A 199 4.60 7.52 -20.45
C THR A 199 3.93 6.12 -20.51
N GLU A 200 4.49 5.17 -21.24
CA GLU A 200 4.14 3.75 -21.20
C GLU A 200 5.42 2.95 -20.98
N ILE A 201 5.97 3.03 -19.77
CA ILE A 201 7.16 2.24 -19.42
C ILE A 201 6.71 0.81 -19.16
N ASN A 202 6.48 0.07 -20.24
CA ASN A 202 6.23 -1.36 -20.19
C ASN A 202 7.50 -2.09 -19.74
N SER A 203 7.29 -3.14 -18.95
CA SER A 203 8.29 -4.10 -18.47
C SER A 203 9.44 -4.30 -19.46
N SER A 204 10.66 -4.02 -19.02
CA SER A 204 11.86 -4.23 -19.83
C SER A 204 12.55 -5.52 -19.41
N ILE A 205 12.87 -6.39 -20.39
CA ILE A 205 13.68 -7.59 -20.15
C ILE A 205 15.11 -7.12 -19.91
N VAL A 206 15.65 -7.38 -18.72
CA VAL A 206 17.02 -6.98 -18.37
C VAL A 206 17.93 -8.20 -18.39
N SER A 207 19.00 -8.07 -19.17
CA SER A 207 20.07 -9.07 -19.19
C SER A 207 21.06 -8.76 -18.07
N VAL A 208 21.26 -9.73 -17.18
CA VAL A 208 22.33 -9.71 -16.16
C VAL A 208 23.62 -10.13 -16.85
N PHE A 209 24.69 -9.36 -16.67
CA PHE A 209 26.03 -9.73 -17.15
C PHE A 209 26.97 -9.87 -15.94
N PRO A 210 27.54 -11.07 -15.70
CA PRO A 210 28.62 -11.20 -14.73
C PRO A 210 29.87 -10.47 -15.25
N GLU A 211 30.57 -9.75 -14.38
CA GLU A 211 31.77 -8.95 -14.76
C GLU A 211 32.98 -9.81 -15.13
N GLU A 212 33.01 -11.09 -14.75
CA GLU A 212 34.10 -12.01 -15.08
C GLU A 212 33.63 -13.14 -15.98
N HIS A 213 34.50 -13.50 -16.94
CA HIS A 213 34.33 -14.64 -17.86
C HIS A 213 34.10 -15.95 -17.08
N VAL A 214 32.85 -16.26 -16.77
CA VAL A 214 32.46 -17.59 -16.30
C VAL A 214 32.24 -18.45 -17.54
N LYS A 215 33.15 -19.41 -17.72
CA LYS A 215 32.96 -20.53 -18.63
C LYS A 215 31.86 -21.43 -18.05
N ASP A 216 31.07 -21.96 -18.98
CA ASP A 216 30.05 -23.00 -18.83
C ASP A 216 28.67 -22.56 -18.29
N GLU A 217 27.68 -22.73 -19.17
CA GLU A 217 26.27 -23.11 -18.96
C GLU A 217 25.44 -22.56 -17.80
N ASP A 218 25.81 -21.46 -17.15
CA ASP A 218 24.82 -20.70 -16.38
C ASP A 218 23.96 -19.88 -17.35
N GLU A 219 22.81 -20.46 -17.71
CA GLU A 219 21.70 -19.76 -18.35
C GLU A 219 21.59 -18.37 -17.74
N LYS A 220 21.72 -17.34 -18.60
CA LYS A 220 21.41 -15.94 -18.30
C LYS A 220 20.20 -15.93 -17.37
N LYS A 221 20.37 -15.63 -16.08
CA LYS A 221 19.25 -15.39 -15.16
C LYS A 221 18.61 -14.08 -15.61
N LEU A 222 17.79 -14.17 -16.65
CA LEU A 222 16.99 -13.07 -17.16
C LEU A 222 16.20 -12.55 -15.97
N ARG A 223 16.26 -11.25 -15.71
CA ARG A 223 15.41 -10.61 -14.71
C ARG A 223 14.45 -9.71 -15.44
N LEU A 224 13.22 -9.65 -14.95
CA LEU A 224 12.27 -8.66 -15.42
C LEU A 224 12.48 -7.40 -14.61
N ALA A 225 12.52 -6.26 -15.27
CA ALA A 225 12.52 -4.98 -14.59
C ALA A 225 11.25 -4.23 -14.94
N ASP A 226 10.52 -3.82 -13.91
CA ASP A 226 9.39 -2.95 -14.04
C ASP A 226 9.72 -1.58 -13.46
N ILE A 227 9.23 -0.52 -14.10
CA ILE A 227 9.54 0.86 -13.74
C ILE A 227 8.24 1.54 -13.38
N SER A 228 8.08 1.82 -12.09
CA SER A 228 6.92 2.49 -11.55
C SER A 228 7.22 3.96 -11.28
N LEU A 229 6.38 4.85 -11.79
CA LEU A 229 6.42 6.27 -11.44
C LEU A 229 5.90 6.48 -10.01
N ILE A 230 6.69 7.15 -9.18
CA ILE A 230 6.29 7.58 -7.85
C ILE A 230 6.00 9.08 -7.88
N ASN A 231 4.74 9.42 -7.64
CA ASN A 231 4.33 10.80 -7.46
C ASN A 231 4.19 11.11 -5.97
N LYS A 232 4.93 12.12 -5.50
CA LYS A 232 4.90 12.60 -4.11
C LYS A 232 3.50 12.97 -3.61
N ASN A 233 2.59 13.29 -4.53
CA ASN A 233 1.21 13.70 -4.26
C ASN A 233 0.20 12.55 -4.30
N ASN A 234 0.53 11.37 -4.82
CA ASN A 234 -0.40 10.24 -4.93
C ASN A 234 -0.07 9.16 -3.89
N THR A 235 -0.55 9.35 -2.67
CA THR A 235 -0.25 8.47 -1.54
C THR A 235 -1.48 8.20 -0.69
N LEU A 236 -1.42 7.11 0.08
CA LEU A 236 -2.57 6.58 0.82
C LEU A 236 -3.09 7.52 1.90
N ASP A 237 -2.27 8.41 2.46
CA ASP A 237 -2.72 9.45 3.39
C ASP A 237 -3.71 10.45 2.79
N ARG A 238 -3.84 10.50 1.47
CA ARG A 238 -4.88 11.28 0.78
C ARG A 238 -6.10 10.46 0.36
N GLN A 239 -5.96 9.14 0.32
CA GLN A 239 -7.01 8.23 -0.14
C GLN A 239 -7.80 7.63 1.03
N TYR A 240 -7.13 7.39 2.17
CA TYR A 240 -7.69 6.66 3.30
C TYR A 240 -7.40 7.37 4.62
N PHE A 241 -8.43 7.62 5.42
CA PHE A 241 -8.25 8.43 6.63
C PHE A 241 -7.36 7.73 7.68
N ALA A 242 -7.31 6.40 7.74
CA ALA A 242 -6.44 5.71 8.72
C ALA A 242 -4.96 6.04 8.44
N TYR A 243 -4.58 6.05 7.15
CA TYR A 243 -3.26 6.48 6.71
C TYR A 243 -3.06 7.99 6.92
N SER A 244 -4.10 8.82 6.78
CA SER A 244 -4.02 10.25 7.13
C SER A 244 -3.73 10.47 8.61
N ILE A 245 -4.43 9.77 9.49
CA ILE A 245 -4.24 9.84 10.95
C ILE A 245 -2.84 9.33 11.29
N PHE A 246 -2.43 8.18 10.75
CA PHE A 246 -1.10 7.65 10.96
C PHE A 246 -0.02 8.64 10.50
N TYR A 247 -0.15 9.20 9.31
CA TYR A 247 0.74 10.26 8.83
C TYR A 247 0.74 11.45 9.76
N TRP A 248 -0.37 11.87 10.35
CA TRP A 248 -0.39 12.98 11.30
C TRP A 248 0.35 12.67 12.60
N LEU A 249 0.24 11.43 13.11
CA LEU A 249 0.81 10.99 14.38
C LEU A 249 2.32 10.69 14.37
N LEU A 250 2.91 10.41 13.21
CA LEU A 250 4.36 10.10 13.06
C LEU A 250 5.31 11.25 13.46
#